data_AF-A0A927CS19-F1
#
_entry.id   AF-A0A927CS19-F1
#
_cell.length_a   1.000
_cell.length_b   1.000
_cell.length_c   1.000
_cell.angle_alpha   90.00
_cell.angle_beta   90.00
_cell.angle_gamma   90.00
#
_symmetry.space_group_name_H-M   'P 1'
#
loop_
_entity.id
_entity.type
_entity.pdbx_description
1 polymer ?
#
loop_
_entity_poly.entity_id
_entity_poly.type
_entity_poly.pdbx_seq_one_letter_code
_entity_poly.pdbx_strand_id
1 'polypeptide(L)'
;MKGNFDFKTNLETEIFCLEIALCMSSIYNITEEEAVGRVSEFWSGLDLTREDDMIFHESTEHWAGHIYFEDQFWWKKDVSQLAPRRYPKKKS
;
A
#
# COMPACT_ATOMS: atom_id res chain seq x y z
N MET A 1 -1.83 -2.03 -21.81
CA MET A 1 -0.75 -1.40 -21.02
C MET A 1 -0.52 -2.26 -19.80
N LYS A 2 0.73 -2.44 -19.36
CA LYS A 2 1.03 -3.03 -18.06
C LYS A 2 0.87 -1.90 -17.03
N GLY A 3 0.01 -2.09 -16.02
CA GLY A 3 -0.16 -1.11 -14.93
C GLY A 3 1.10 -1.02 -14.06
N ASN A 4 1.11 -0.09 -13.10
CA ASN A 4 2.23 0.11 -12.17
C ASN A 4 2.35 -1.01 -11.13
N PHE A 5 1.29 -1.82 -10.96
CA PHE A 5 1.20 -2.84 -9.93
C PHE A 5 1.23 -4.27 -10.49
N ASP A 6 1.68 -5.21 -9.66
CA ASP A 6 1.73 -6.66 -9.96
C ASP A 6 0.40 -7.40 -9.67
N PHE A 7 -0.70 -6.68 -9.56
CA PHE A 7 -2.06 -7.20 -9.39
C PHE A 7 -3.02 -6.54 -10.39
N LYS A 8 -4.21 -7.10 -10.57
CA LYS A 8 -5.16 -6.55 -11.54
C LYS A 8 -5.90 -5.35 -10.95
N THR A 9 -5.92 -4.27 -11.70
CA THR A 9 -6.58 -3.00 -11.36
C THR A 9 -7.47 -2.55 -12.52
N ASN A 10 -8.53 -1.81 -12.21
CA ASN A 10 -9.18 -0.91 -13.16
C ASN A 10 -8.56 0.51 -13.01
N LEU A 11 -9.03 1.49 -13.79
CA LEU A 11 -8.48 2.85 -13.72
C LEU A 11 -8.63 3.50 -12.33
N GLU A 12 -9.76 3.29 -11.67
CA GLU A 12 -10.05 3.87 -10.36
C GLU A 12 -9.14 3.24 -9.28
N THR A 13 -9.04 1.91 -9.25
CA THR A 13 -8.14 1.19 -8.36
C THR A 13 -6.67 1.59 -8.60
N GLU A 14 -6.25 1.75 -9.85
CA GLU A 14 -4.89 2.16 -10.20
C GLU A 14 -4.57 3.54 -9.60
N ILE A 15 -5.47 4.52 -9.78
CA ILE A 15 -5.33 5.87 -9.23
C ILE A 15 -5.26 5.81 -7.71
N PHE A 16 -6.19 5.10 -7.07
CA PHE A 16 -6.25 4.96 -5.63
C PHE A 16 -4.96 4.33 -5.06
N CYS A 17 -4.42 3.30 -5.72
CA CYS A 17 -3.17 2.68 -5.30
C CYS A 17 -1.96 3.61 -5.47
N LEU A 18 -1.95 4.46 -6.50
CA LEU A 18 -0.91 5.49 -6.69
C LEU A 18 -1.01 6.58 -5.61
N GLU A 19 -2.23 6.98 -5.22
CA GLU A 19 -2.45 7.92 -4.12
C GLU A 19 -1.94 7.35 -2.79
N ILE A 20 -2.18 6.06 -2.51
CA ILE A 20 -1.59 5.37 -1.36
C ILE A 20 -0.06 5.42 -1.41
N ALA A 21 0.54 5.13 -2.57
CA ALA A 21 1.99 5.17 -2.74
C ALA A 21 2.55 6.57 -2.50
N LEU A 22 1.88 7.61 -3.00
CA LEU A 22 2.24 9.02 -2.79
C LEU A 22 2.13 9.44 -1.32
N CYS A 23 1.05 9.05 -0.64
CA CYS A 23 0.89 9.28 0.80
C CYS A 23 2.03 8.59 1.57
N MET A 24 2.34 7.35 1.23
CA MET A 24 3.37 6.55 1.91
C MET A 24 4.77 7.14 1.74
N SER A 25 5.15 7.55 0.52
CA SER A 25 6.45 8.18 0.26
C SER A 25 6.59 9.51 0.99
N SER A 26 5.52 10.31 1.02
CA SER A 26 5.49 11.62 1.67
C SER A 26 5.56 11.53 3.20
N ILE A 27 4.84 10.59 3.82
CA ILE A 27 4.74 10.47 5.28
C ILE A 27 5.96 9.74 5.86
N TYR A 28 6.42 8.67 5.20
CA TYR A 28 7.44 7.78 5.75
C TYR A 28 8.83 7.96 5.13
N ASN A 29 8.99 8.95 4.24
CA ASN A 29 10.25 9.34 3.61
C ASN A 29 10.97 8.17 2.90
N ILE A 30 10.19 7.36 2.17
CA ILE A 30 10.67 6.30 1.27
C ILE A 30 10.54 6.74 -0.19
N THR A 31 11.23 6.06 -1.11
CA THR A 31 11.11 6.40 -2.53
C THR A 31 9.75 5.99 -3.11
N GLU A 32 9.34 6.62 -4.20
CA GLU A 32 8.12 6.25 -4.92
C GLU A 32 8.17 4.79 -5.39
N GLU A 33 9.32 4.33 -5.88
CA GLU A 33 9.52 2.94 -6.30
C GLU A 33 9.33 1.95 -5.14
N GLU A 34 9.81 2.31 -3.94
CA GLU A 34 9.59 1.50 -2.75
C GLU A 34 8.10 1.49 -2.36
N ALA A 35 7.43 2.64 -2.40
CA ALA A 35 6.02 2.76 -2.04
C ALA A 35 5.12 1.95 -3.00
N VAL A 36 5.30 2.11 -4.32
CA VAL A 36 4.59 1.33 -5.35
C VAL A 36 4.86 -0.17 -5.18
N GLY A 37 6.10 -0.53 -4.88
CA GLY A 37 6.49 -1.92 -4.66
C GLY A 37 5.86 -2.52 -3.40
N ARG A 38 5.75 -1.75 -2.30
CA ARG A 38 5.06 -2.18 -1.08
C ARG A 38 3.56 -2.39 -1.31
N VAL A 39 2.90 -1.49 -2.05
CA VAL A 39 1.50 -1.65 -2.46
C VAL A 39 1.33 -2.89 -3.35
N SER A 40 2.20 -3.06 -4.34
CA SER A 40 2.25 -4.25 -5.22
C SER A 40 2.39 -5.54 -4.45
N GLU A 41 3.30 -5.60 -3.47
CA GLU A 41 3.55 -6.79 -2.66
C GLU A 41 2.38 -7.09 -1.71
N PHE A 42 1.68 -6.06 -1.21
CA PHE A 42 0.58 -6.23 -0.26
C PHE A 42 -0.65 -6.88 -0.93
N TRP A 43 -1.01 -6.43 -2.13
CA TRP A 43 -2.16 -6.95 -2.89
C TRP A 43 -1.78 -7.89 -4.04
N SER A 44 -0.54 -8.39 -4.06
CA SER A 44 -0.06 -9.29 -5.10
C SER A 44 -0.97 -10.51 -5.27
N GLY A 45 -1.37 -10.78 -6.51
CA GLY A 45 -2.24 -11.92 -6.86
C GLY A 45 -3.74 -11.69 -6.66
N LEU A 46 -4.16 -10.53 -6.16
CA LEU A 46 -5.58 -10.17 -6.08
C LEU A 46 -6.11 -9.62 -7.43
N ASP A 47 -7.44 -9.67 -7.57
CA ASP A 47 -8.18 -9.04 -8.67
C ASP A 47 -9.03 -7.92 -8.07
N LEU A 48 -8.53 -6.68 -8.17
CA LEU A 48 -9.14 -5.47 -7.59
C LEU A 48 -9.75 -4.61 -8.70
N THR A 49 -10.48 -5.24 -9.62
CA THR A 49 -11.10 -4.59 -10.77
C THR A 49 -12.57 -4.25 -10.54
N ARG A 50 -13.14 -4.62 -9.38
CA ARG A 50 -14.57 -4.46 -9.10
C ARG A 50 -14.83 -3.09 -8.49
N GLU A 51 -15.95 -2.50 -8.87
CA GLU A 51 -16.38 -1.20 -8.33
C GLU A 51 -16.76 -1.26 -6.83
N ASP A 52 -17.09 -2.46 -6.32
CA ASP A 52 -17.46 -2.71 -4.92
C ASP A 52 -16.30 -3.26 -4.06
N ASP A 53 -15.05 -3.14 -4.54
CA ASP A 53 -13.90 -3.64 -3.80
C ASP A 53 -13.73 -2.90 -2.46
N MET A 54 -13.59 -3.68 -1.37
CA MET A 54 -13.50 -3.18 0.01
C MET A 54 -12.30 -2.25 0.29
N ILE A 55 -11.37 -2.15 -0.66
CA ILE A 55 -10.22 -1.24 -0.57
C ILE A 55 -10.68 0.23 -0.47
N PHE A 56 -11.82 0.59 -1.06
CA PHE A 56 -12.33 1.96 -1.07
C PHE A 56 -13.04 2.36 0.24
N HIS A 57 -13.21 1.43 1.19
CA HIS A 57 -13.83 1.74 2.48
C HIS A 57 -12.92 2.55 3.42
N GLU A 58 -11.60 2.48 3.21
CA GLU A 58 -10.60 3.17 4.03
C GLU A 58 -9.89 4.26 3.22
N SER A 59 -9.36 5.27 3.91
CA SER A 59 -8.56 6.34 3.29
C SER A 59 -7.20 5.84 2.79
N THR A 60 -6.59 6.58 1.86
CA THR A 60 -5.25 6.28 1.34
C THR A 60 -4.18 6.38 2.43
N GLU A 61 -4.32 7.30 3.39
CA GLU A 61 -3.42 7.42 4.55
C GLU A 61 -3.54 6.21 5.48
N HIS A 62 -4.76 5.69 5.68
CA HIS A 62 -4.96 4.48 6.47
C HIS A 62 -4.26 3.28 5.82
N TRP A 63 -4.46 3.08 4.52
CA TRP A 63 -3.76 2.03 3.78
C TRP A 63 -2.24 2.21 3.81
N ALA A 64 -1.74 3.45 3.68
CA ALA A 64 -0.32 3.72 3.75
C ALA A 64 0.28 3.23 5.08
N GLY A 65 -0.36 3.51 6.22
CA GLY A 65 0.05 2.98 7.52
C GLY A 65 -0.09 1.46 7.63
N HIS A 66 -1.21 0.92 7.16
CA HIS A 66 -1.49 -0.52 7.24
C HIS A 66 -0.50 -1.38 6.41
N ILE A 67 -0.05 -0.86 5.28
CA ILE A 67 0.94 -1.50 4.41
C ILE A 67 2.35 -1.30 4.96
N TYR A 68 2.66 -0.10 5.44
CA TYR A 68 4.02 0.28 5.84
C TYR A 68 4.45 -0.33 7.16
N PHE A 69 3.58 -0.39 8.18
CA PHE A 69 3.95 -0.88 9.51
C PHE A 69 3.72 -2.40 9.68
N GLU A 70 4.50 -3.01 10.57
CA GLU A 70 4.32 -4.41 10.96
C GLU A 70 3.16 -4.59 11.94
N ASP A 71 2.90 -3.58 12.77
CA ASP A 71 1.94 -3.62 13.86
C ASP A 71 0.49 -3.53 13.37
N GLN A 72 -0.36 -4.46 13.81
CA GLN A 72 -1.79 -4.50 13.50
C GLN A 72 -2.58 -3.34 14.12
N PHE A 73 -2.04 -2.64 15.12
CA PHE A 73 -2.67 -1.51 15.80
C PHE A 73 -1.83 -0.23 15.66
N TRP A 74 -1.18 -0.04 14.51
CA TRP A 74 -0.28 1.09 14.26
C TRP A 74 -0.92 2.46 14.62
N TRP A 75 -2.22 2.64 14.35
CA TRP A 75 -2.95 3.87 14.62
C TRP A 75 -3.14 4.21 16.11
N LYS A 76 -2.82 3.29 17.03
CA LYS A 76 -2.89 3.51 18.49
C LYS A 76 -1.55 3.89 19.12
N LYS A 77 -0.48 3.93 18.33
CA LYS A 77 0.89 4.12 18.80
C LYS A 77 1.50 5.35 18.16
N ASP A 78 2.50 5.89 18.84
CA ASP A 78 3.35 6.92 18.25
C ASP A 78 4.27 6.28 17.18
N VAL A 79 4.58 7.03 16.12
CA VAL A 79 5.43 6.56 15.01
C VAL A 79 6.80 6.08 15.51
N SER A 80 7.35 6.70 16.55
CA SER A 80 8.63 6.28 17.15
C SER A 80 8.62 4.88 17.77
N GLN A 81 7.43 4.32 18.03
CA GLN A 81 7.23 2.99 18.59
C GLN A 81 6.93 1.93 17.53
N LEU A 82 6.84 2.33 16.26
CA LEU A 82 6.45 1.47 15.17
C LEU A 82 7.67 1.05 14.34
N ALA A 83 7.67 -0.23 13.97
CA ALA A 83 8.65 -0.77 13.04
C ALA A 83 8.04 -0.82 11.63
N PRO A 84 8.73 -0.29 10.61
CA PRO A 84 8.37 -0.56 9.23
C PRO A 84 8.42 -2.05 8.95
N ARG A 85 7.40 -2.56 8.27
CA ARG A 85 7.39 -3.92 7.73
C ARG A 85 8.58 -4.10 6.80
N ARG A 86 9.28 -5.22 6.94
CA ARG A 86 10.40 -5.59 6.06
C ARG A 86 9.95 -5.61 4.60
N TYR A 87 10.73 -4.95 3.74
CA TYR A 87 10.51 -4.91 2.29
C TYR A 87 11.86 -4.99 1.54
N PRO A 88 11.96 -5.75 0.43
CA PRO A 88 10.97 -6.73 -0.03
C PRO A 88 10.89 -7.95 0.92
N LYS A 89 9.70 -8.55 1.06
CA LYS A 89 9.54 -9.88 1.66
C LYS A 89 10.15 -10.88 0.67
N LYS A 90 11.44 -11.21 0.79
CA LYS A 90 12.07 -12.24 -0.06
C LYS A 90 11.14 -13.46 -0.19
N LYS A 91 10.90 -13.92 -1.43
CA LYS A 91 10.28 -15.24 -1.68
C LYS A 91 11.19 -16.29 -1.02
N SER A 92 10.67 -16.97 0.01
CA SER A 92 11.27 -18.20 0.52
C SER A 92 11.15 -19.32 -0.51
#